data_AF-A0A6G2QSD5-F1
#
_entry.id   AF-A0A6G2QSD5-F1
#
_cell.length_a   1.000
_cell.length_b   1.000
_cell.length_c   1.000
_cell.angle_alpha   90.00
_cell.angle_beta   90.00
_cell.angle_gamma   90.00
#
_symmetry.space_group_name_H-M   'P 1'
#
loop_
_entity.id
_entity.type
_entity.pdbx_description
1 polymer ?
#
loop_
_entity_poly.entity_id
_entity_poly.type
_entity_poly.pdbx_seq_one_letter_code
_entity_poly.pdbx_strand_id
1 'polypeptide(L)'
;MSFRGFDAAKLTTLANDLDTLAGNAGKLHSQLAALLTSAQPNLPSGQSASRDPDLQALVGDVVPIPSFFGGRRRLPGSLTGELGDMQSSMKRRIRQLEGVQELARKGYPVADGSVFLDEKAPDAKKIDEALRNLQALQGKDFGTNGNRDDLEKISKELDGLTAAEIDVLLSKASPKDLAFYNELLTDTGDSGWNPFDSNGLPEDKRRDTLSLMLSKISPENLPKFQAAFPGMQPTFTNTGAYEEGGNNQNGQTNNGIHWAPPSDPLFQNGVSSDDVNQNQFGDCWYVASLAGLAQKNPRFIQEGIKENPNGTVSVRVWDKEGNYHWVTMTPDLPTDQNGNPISTYGNGESWPAYYEKAFAMVYSDDGDNERGYGGIEGDDPKKSAPYLTGQEGEDLTTGGFLGIGEHEDKDLDSLREAFESGKVVTVSTPADESLDKNHPKEWGSTYHSNHAYYVRGFTDDGKVILGNPWGTSGYPPITVTQEQFNKYFQGPEAFDVP
;
A
#
# COMPACT_ATOMS: atom_id res chain seq x y z
N MET A 1 16.47 -4.88 -31.76
CA MET A 1 15.03 -4.74 -32.01
C MET A 1 14.79 -3.48 -32.82
N SER A 2 14.04 -3.53 -33.92
CA SER A 2 13.52 -2.32 -34.58
C SER A 2 12.04 -2.21 -34.19
N PHE A 3 11.69 -1.30 -33.29
CA PHE A 3 10.30 -1.07 -32.94
C PHE A 3 9.58 -0.50 -34.16
N ARG A 4 8.80 -1.35 -34.85
CA ARG A 4 8.05 -0.95 -36.04
C ARG A 4 6.85 -0.13 -35.59
N GLY A 5 6.73 1.09 -36.11
CA GLY A 5 5.58 1.98 -35.86
C GLY A 5 5.85 3.23 -35.05
N PHE A 6 7.04 3.36 -34.43
CA PHE A 6 7.40 4.55 -33.65
C PHE A 6 8.57 5.29 -34.32
N ASP A 7 8.26 6.47 -34.87
CA ASP A 7 9.23 7.38 -35.47
C ASP A 7 9.63 8.42 -34.42
N ALA A 8 10.76 8.17 -33.75
CA ALA A 8 11.26 9.02 -32.66
C ALA A 8 11.44 10.49 -33.10
N ALA A 9 11.82 10.72 -34.35
CA ALA A 9 11.96 12.06 -34.89
C ALA A 9 10.60 12.76 -35.00
N LYS A 10 9.59 12.09 -35.57
CA LYS A 10 8.22 12.65 -35.62
C LYS A 10 7.61 12.88 -34.25
N LEU A 11 7.81 11.97 -33.30
CA LEU A 11 7.31 12.11 -31.93
C LEU A 11 8.00 13.27 -31.19
N THR A 12 9.29 13.47 -31.43
CA THR A 12 10.04 14.62 -30.90
C THR A 12 9.51 15.92 -31.49
N THR A 13 9.26 15.97 -32.79
CA THR A 13 8.62 17.13 -33.44
C THR A 13 7.27 17.42 -32.82
N LEU A 14 6.41 16.40 -32.67
CA LEU A 14 5.10 16.56 -32.02
C LEU A 14 5.25 17.10 -30.58
N ALA A 15 6.16 16.55 -29.77
CA ALA A 15 6.38 17.03 -28.41
C ALA A 15 6.85 18.50 -28.39
N ASN A 16 7.69 18.92 -29.34
CA ASN A 16 8.12 20.33 -29.47
C ASN A 16 6.98 21.25 -29.95
N ASP A 17 6.10 20.76 -30.81
CA ASP A 17 4.91 21.50 -31.24
C ASP A 17 3.94 21.68 -30.06
N LEU A 18 3.74 20.65 -29.24
CA LEU A 18 2.94 20.73 -28.01
C LEU A 18 3.54 21.70 -26.99
N ASP A 19 4.86 21.71 -26.84
CA ASP A 19 5.59 22.66 -25.98
C ASP A 19 5.39 24.10 -26.47
N THR A 20 5.47 24.32 -27.78
CA THR A 20 5.19 25.61 -28.42
C THR A 20 3.74 26.04 -28.19
N LEU A 21 2.78 25.12 -28.35
CA LEU A 21 1.36 25.36 -28.08
C LEU A 21 1.11 25.68 -26.61
N ALA A 22 1.72 24.95 -25.67
CA ALA A 22 1.63 25.20 -24.24
C ALA A 22 2.09 26.62 -23.88
N GLY A 23 3.24 27.04 -24.42
CA GLY A 23 3.77 28.39 -24.23
C GLY A 23 2.94 29.50 -24.90
N ASN A 24 2.25 29.18 -26.00
CA ASN A 24 1.38 30.12 -26.70
C ASN A 24 -0.03 30.22 -26.09
N ALA A 25 -0.55 29.16 -25.45
CA ALA A 25 -1.87 29.15 -24.82
C ALA A 25 -1.98 30.23 -23.72
N GLY A 26 -0.95 30.36 -22.87
CA GLY A 26 -0.90 31.42 -21.86
C GLY A 26 -0.90 32.83 -22.45
N LYS A 27 -0.22 33.04 -23.59
CA LYS A 27 -0.21 34.31 -24.31
C LYS A 27 -1.57 34.63 -24.92
N LEU A 28 -2.23 33.65 -25.55
CA LEU A 28 -3.56 33.80 -26.10
C LEU A 28 -4.58 34.19 -25.03
N HIS A 29 -4.52 33.54 -23.86
CA HIS A 29 -5.37 33.89 -22.72
C HIS A 29 -5.15 35.34 -22.26
N SER A 30 -3.88 35.75 -22.15
CA SER A 30 -3.53 37.13 -21.76
C SER A 30 -4.00 38.16 -22.80
N GLN A 31 -3.88 37.84 -24.09
CA GLN A 31 -4.35 38.70 -25.18
C GLN A 31 -5.87 38.81 -25.22
N LEU A 32 -6.59 37.70 -24.99
CA LEU A 32 -8.05 37.70 -24.92
C LEU A 32 -8.55 38.50 -23.71
N ALA A 33 -7.94 38.32 -22.53
CA ALA A 33 -8.25 39.12 -21.35
C ALA A 33 -7.99 40.61 -21.59
N ALA A 34 -6.86 40.98 -22.21
CA ALA A 34 -6.55 42.35 -22.57
C ALA A 34 -7.56 42.94 -23.57
N LEU A 35 -7.94 42.18 -24.60
CA LEU A 35 -8.95 42.59 -25.59
C LEU A 35 -10.30 42.85 -24.91
N LEU A 36 -10.81 41.90 -24.12
CA LEU A 36 -12.09 42.03 -23.42
C LEU A 36 -12.07 43.19 -22.41
N THR A 37 -10.96 43.36 -21.69
CA THR A 37 -10.75 44.49 -20.77
C THR A 37 -10.77 45.83 -21.50
N SER A 38 -10.14 45.91 -22.68
CA SER A 38 -10.15 47.12 -23.51
C SER A 38 -11.51 47.41 -24.16
N ALA A 39 -12.29 46.37 -24.45
CA ALA A 39 -13.62 46.50 -25.06
C ALA A 39 -14.68 46.94 -24.06
N GLN A 40 -14.62 46.44 -22.81
CA GLN A 40 -15.61 46.71 -21.76
C GLN A 40 -15.96 48.20 -21.54
N PRO A 41 -15.02 49.15 -21.45
CA PRO A 41 -15.34 50.56 -21.24
C PRO A 41 -15.96 51.25 -22.46
N ASN A 42 -15.86 50.64 -23.65
CA ASN A 42 -16.42 51.19 -24.90
C ASN A 42 -17.87 50.75 -25.15
N LEU A 43 -18.44 49.93 -24.26
CA LEU A 43 -19.81 49.43 -24.38
C LEU A 43 -20.80 50.30 -23.60
N PRO A 44 -22.08 50.37 -24.04
CA PRO A 44 -23.13 51.02 -23.28
C PRO A 44 -23.27 50.44 -21.87
N SER A 45 -23.67 51.29 -20.91
CA SER A 45 -23.90 50.87 -19.53
C SER A 45 -24.83 49.65 -19.45
N GLY A 46 -24.39 48.62 -18.72
CA GLY A 46 -25.12 47.36 -18.57
C GLY A 46 -24.83 46.28 -19.61
N GLN A 47 -23.93 46.52 -20.58
CA GLN A 47 -23.48 45.51 -21.54
C GLN A 47 -22.13 44.91 -21.16
N SER A 48 -21.97 43.62 -21.47
CA SER A 48 -20.77 42.83 -21.19
C SER A 48 -19.90 42.69 -22.45
N ALA A 49 -18.58 42.71 -22.29
CA ALA A 49 -17.62 42.47 -23.37
C ALA A 49 -17.74 41.08 -24.02
N SER A 50 -18.28 40.10 -23.29
CA SER A 50 -18.66 38.78 -23.80
C SER A 50 -20.06 38.38 -23.32
N ARG A 51 -20.73 37.56 -24.13
CA ARG A 51 -21.98 36.88 -23.74
C ARG A 51 -21.74 35.55 -23.01
N ASP A 52 -20.52 35.04 -23.11
CA ASP A 52 -20.06 33.85 -22.39
C ASP A 52 -19.63 34.27 -20.97
N PRO A 53 -20.22 33.67 -19.91
CA PRO A 53 -19.90 34.03 -18.52
C PRO A 53 -18.44 33.80 -18.13
N ASP A 54 -17.79 32.78 -18.68
CA ASP A 54 -16.40 32.43 -18.35
C ASP A 54 -15.42 33.39 -19.05
N LEU A 55 -15.72 33.78 -20.30
CA LEU A 55 -14.95 34.82 -20.98
C LEU A 55 -15.17 36.20 -20.35
N GLN A 56 -16.39 36.52 -19.94
CA GLN A 56 -16.69 37.80 -19.29
C GLN A 56 -15.95 37.94 -17.95
N ALA A 57 -15.71 36.85 -17.24
CA ALA A 57 -14.95 36.84 -16.00
C ALA A 57 -13.47 37.27 -16.16
N LEU A 58 -12.93 37.27 -17.39
CA LEU A 58 -11.57 37.72 -17.69
C LEU A 58 -11.39 39.24 -17.73
N VAL A 59 -12.48 40.01 -17.77
CA VAL A 59 -12.41 41.47 -17.83
C VAL A 59 -11.74 42.01 -16.57
N GLY A 60 -10.59 42.68 -16.74
CA GLY A 60 -9.76 43.19 -15.65
C GLY A 60 -8.67 42.22 -15.17
N ASP A 61 -8.61 40.99 -15.69
CA ASP A 61 -7.65 39.95 -15.32
C ASP A 61 -6.44 39.91 -16.28
N VAL A 62 -5.76 41.05 -16.42
CA VAL A 62 -4.70 41.27 -17.43
C VAL A 62 -3.33 40.72 -17.01
N VAL A 63 -3.19 40.30 -15.75
CA VAL A 63 -1.96 39.74 -15.18
C VAL A 63 -2.28 38.38 -14.57
N PRO A 64 -1.67 37.28 -15.04
CA PRO A 64 -1.85 35.97 -14.42
C PRO A 64 -1.13 35.96 -13.06
N ILE A 65 -1.85 36.27 -11.98
CA ILE A 65 -1.34 36.15 -10.61
C ILE A 65 -1.78 34.77 -10.07
N PRO A 66 -0.85 33.92 -9.59
CA PRO A 66 -1.22 32.67 -8.92
C PRO A 66 -2.09 32.98 -7.68
N SER A 67 -3.31 32.46 -7.65
CA SER A 67 -4.21 32.62 -6.51
C SER A 67 -3.79 31.68 -5.39
N PHE A 68 -3.15 32.21 -4.34
CA PHE A 68 -2.87 31.44 -3.10
C PHE A 68 -4.13 31.17 -2.27
N PHE A 69 -5.21 31.91 -2.51
CA PHE A 69 -6.52 31.70 -1.90
C PHE A 69 -7.52 31.38 -2.99
N GLY A 70 -8.04 30.15 -3.00
CA GLY A 70 -8.90 29.62 -4.08
C GLY A 70 -10.08 30.52 -4.40
N GLY A 71 -10.17 31.00 -5.63
CA GLY A 71 -11.26 31.90 -6.01
C GLY A 71 -11.30 32.50 -7.41
N ARG A 72 -10.32 32.28 -8.29
CA ARG A 72 -10.44 32.69 -9.71
C ARG A 72 -10.45 31.48 -10.63
N ARG A 73 -11.55 31.34 -11.37
CA ARG A 73 -11.78 30.33 -12.39
C ARG A 73 -10.76 30.53 -13.49
N ARG A 74 -9.82 29.59 -13.63
CA ARG A 74 -9.07 29.41 -14.88
C ARG A 74 -10.11 29.32 -16.00
N LEU A 75 -9.82 29.90 -17.16
CA LEU A 75 -10.59 29.64 -18.38
C LEU A 75 -10.89 28.14 -18.49
N PRO A 76 -12.06 27.71 -18.99
CA PRO A 76 -12.27 26.32 -19.34
C PRO A 76 -11.13 25.87 -20.28
N GLY A 77 -10.25 25.00 -19.78
CA GLY A 77 -9.12 24.44 -20.53
C GLY A 77 -7.79 25.21 -20.44
N SER A 78 -7.17 25.27 -19.25
CA SER A 78 -5.76 25.70 -19.11
C SER A 78 -4.80 24.64 -19.71
N LEU A 79 -4.73 24.58 -21.05
CA LEU A 79 -3.91 23.65 -21.80
C LEU A 79 -2.40 23.79 -21.52
N THR A 80 -1.93 24.93 -20.98
CA THR A 80 -0.50 25.11 -20.68
C THR A 80 0.07 24.05 -19.73
N GLY A 81 -0.67 23.69 -18.67
CA GLY A 81 -0.23 22.65 -17.73
C GLY A 81 -0.29 21.26 -18.37
N GLU A 82 -1.46 20.89 -18.89
CA GLU A 82 -1.71 19.57 -19.48
C GLU A 82 -0.80 19.28 -20.69
N LEU A 83 -0.63 20.24 -21.60
CA LEU A 83 0.27 20.11 -22.75
C LEU A 83 1.74 20.11 -22.31
N GLY A 84 2.09 20.88 -21.26
CA GLY A 84 3.42 20.91 -20.67
C GLY A 84 3.81 19.58 -20.03
N ASP A 85 2.89 18.95 -19.30
CA ASP A 85 3.09 17.63 -18.68
C ASP A 85 3.15 16.54 -19.75
N MET A 86 2.24 16.59 -20.73
CA MET A 86 2.20 15.67 -21.86
C MET A 86 3.49 15.69 -22.67
N GLN A 87 3.97 16.87 -23.10
CA GLN A 87 5.22 16.95 -23.87
C GLN A 87 6.42 16.49 -23.05
N SER A 88 6.44 16.79 -21.74
CA SER A 88 7.52 16.35 -20.85
C SER A 88 7.57 14.82 -20.75
N SER A 89 6.41 14.18 -20.57
CA SER A 89 6.29 12.72 -20.57
C SER A 89 6.70 12.14 -21.92
N MET A 90 6.23 12.71 -23.04
CA MET A 90 6.65 12.28 -24.39
C MET A 90 8.17 12.33 -24.56
N LYS A 91 8.82 13.46 -24.21
CA LYS A 91 10.28 13.61 -24.33
C LYS A 91 11.03 12.61 -23.45
N ARG A 92 10.54 12.29 -22.24
CA ARG A 92 11.14 11.27 -21.37
C ARG A 92 11.01 9.87 -21.97
N ARG A 93 9.81 9.48 -22.41
CA ARG A 93 9.54 8.17 -23.04
C ARG A 93 10.29 7.97 -24.36
N ILE A 94 10.49 9.02 -25.16
CA ILE A 94 11.33 8.95 -26.37
C ILE A 94 12.79 8.66 -25.99
N ARG A 95 13.34 9.36 -25.00
CA ARG A 95 14.70 9.09 -24.51
C ARG A 95 14.82 7.69 -23.92
N GLN A 96 13.80 7.20 -23.21
CA GLN A 96 13.73 5.83 -22.73
C GLN A 96 13.83 4.83 -23.88
N LEU A 97 12.98 4.98 -24.89
CA LEU A 97 12.99 4.15 -26.10
C LEU A 97 14.37 4.13 -26.76
N GLU A 98 15.00 5.28 -26.95
CA GLU A 98 16.35 5.39 -27.53
C GLU A 98 17.42 4.70 -26.66
N GLY A 99 17.35 4.88 -25.34
CA GLY A 99 18.26 4.25 -24.39
C GLY A 99 18.12 2.71 -24.36
N VAL A 100 16.89 2.20 -24.34
CA VAL A 100 16.61 0.75 -24.43
C VAL A 100 17.09 0.18 -25.77
N GLN A 101 16.92 0.90 -26.88
CA GLN A 101 17.46 0.50 -28.18
C GLN A 101 19.00 0.47 -28.20
N GLU A 102 19.66 1.41 -27.53
CA GLU A 102 21.11 1.42 -27.35
C GLU A 102 21.58 0.19 -26.56
N LEU A 103 20.92 -0.12 -25.44
CA LEU A 103 21.19 -1.31 -24.65
C LEU A 103 21.05 -2.58 -25.49
N ALA A 104 19.95 -2.72 -26.23
CA ALA A 104 19.73 -3.86 -27.12
C ALA A 104 20.83 -3.96 -28.21
N ARG A 105 21.26 -2.82 -28.77
CA ARG A 105 22.34 -2.79 -29.78
C ARG A 105 23.68 -3.24 -29.22
N LYS A 106 23.94 -2.96 -27.93
CA LYS A 106 25.10 -3.45 -27.19
C LYS A 106 24.94 -4.89 -26.69
N GLY A 107 23.81 -5.55 -26.96
CA GLY A 107 23.58 -6.95 -26.61
C GLY A 107 23.06 -7.18 -25.20
N TYR A 108 22.56 -6.15 -24.51
CA TYR A 108 21.92 -6.32 -23.20
C TYR A 108 20.51 -6.93 -23.37
N PRO A 109 20.08 -7.84 -22.48
CA PRO A 109 18.73 -8.39 -22.49
C PRO A 109 17.76 -7.31 -22.02
N VAL A 110 16.91 -6.80 -22.91
CA VAL A 110 15.91 -5.79 -22.59
C VAL A 110 14.50 -6.36 -22.72
N ALA A 111 13.65 -6.14 -21.73
CA ALA A 111 12.24 -6.52 -21.78
C ALA A 111 11.40 -5.54 -22.62
N ASP A 112 10.41 -6.03 -23.35
CA ASP A 112 9.54 -5.20 -24.18
C ASP A 112 8.73 -4.19 -23.35
N GLY A 113 8.35 -4.56 -22.12
CA GLY A 113 7.64 -3.68 -21.18
C GLY A 113 8.44 -2.45 -20.73
N SER A 114 9.78 -2.47 -20.87
CA SER A 114 10.65 -1.38 -20.42
C SER A 114 10.67 -0.17 -21.39
N VAL A 115 10.21 -0.39 -22.63
CA VAL A 115 10.47 0.49 -23.78
C VAL A 115 9.82 1.86 -23.64
N PHE A 116 8.62 1.91 -23.05
CA PHE A 116 7.82 3.13 -22.94
C PHE A 116 7.66 3.62 -21.51
N LEU A 117 8.43 3.11 -20.55
CA LEU A 117 8.38 3.60 -19.17
C LEU A 117 8.68 5.10 -19.11
N ASP A 118 7.96 5.83 -18.26
CA ASP A 118 8.19 7.27 -18.06
C ASP A 118 9.29 7.51 -17.03
N GLU A 119 10.52 7.15 -17.40
CA GLU A 119 11.69 7.23 -16.54
C GLU A 119 12.89 7.89 -17.25
N LYS A 120 14.04 7.94 -16.57
CA LYS A 120 15.29 8.38 -17.20
C LYS A 120 15.77 7.28 -18.15
N ALA A 121 16.36 7.68 -19.28
CA ALA A 121 16.95 6.72 -20.20
C ALA A 121 18.03 5.87 -19.48
N PRO A 122 18.07 4.55 -19.71
CA PRO A 122 19.00 3.67 -19.01
C PRO A 122 20.45 3.88 -19.49
N ASP A 123 21.39 3.66 -18.59
CA ASP A 123 22.84 3.73 -18.80
C ASP A 123 23.50 2.37 -18.56
N ALA A 124 24.08 1.82 -19.63
CA ALA A 124 24.85 0.57 -19.61
C ALA A 124 25.96 0.56 -18.54
N LYS A 125 26.59 1.72 -18.27
CA LYS A 125 27.69 1.80 -17.30
C LYS A 125 27.22 1.51 -15.88
N LYS A 126 26.04 2.03 -15.51
CA LYS A 126 25.45 1.80 -14.19
C LYS A 126 25.11 0.33 -13.99
N ILE A 127 24.52 -0.30 -15.00
CA ILE A 127 24.20 -1.74 -14.98
C ILE A 127 25.47 -2.56 -14.75
N ASP A 128 26.53 -2.28 -15.51
CA ASP A 128 27.77 -3.03 -15.37
C ASP A 128 28.51 -2.73 -14.06
N GLU A 129 28.37 -1.52 -13.50
CA GLU A 129 28.91 -1.17 -12.18
C GLU A 129 28.18 -1.93 -11.07
N ALA A 130 26.84 -1.90 -11.06
CA ALA A 130 26.03 -2.62 -10.09
C ALA A 130 26.29 -4.13 -10.15
N LEU A 131 26.39 -4.70 -11.37
CA LEU A 131 26.71 -6.12 -11.54
C LEU A 131 28.10 -6.45 -11.01
N ARG A 132 29.11 -5.61 -11.29
CA ARG A 132 30.46 -5.79 -10.74
C ARG A 132 30.47 -5.68 -9.22
N ASN A 133 29.74 -4.73 -8.64
CA ASN A 133 29.68 -4.54 -7.19
C ASN A 133 29.00 -5.73 -6.50
N LEU A 134 27.92 -6.26 -7.08
CA LEU A 134 27.27 -7.49 -6.61
C LEU A 134 28.22 -8.70 -6.64
N GLN A 135 28.93 -8.88 -7.76
CA GLN A 135 29.89 -9.98 -7.92
C GLN A 135 31.12 -9.83 -7.01
N ALA A 136 31.55 -8.59 -6.75
CA ALA A 136 32.68 -8.29 -5.89
C ALA A 136 32.42 -8.61 -4.41
N LEU A 137 31.17 -8.86 -4.00
CA LEU A 137 30.87 -9.42 -2.68
C LEU A 137 31.49 -10.81 -2.50
N GLN A 138 31.64 -11.56 -3.60
CA GLN A 138 32.21 -12.90 -3.54
C GLN A 138 33.72 -12.84 -3.25
N GLY A 139 34.11 -13.41 -2.11
CA GLY A 139 35.51 -13.41 -1.67
C GLY A 139 35.98 -12.07 -1.10
N LYS A 140 35.06 -11.15 -0.82
CA LYS A 140 35.37 -9.92 -0.10
C LYS A 140 35.68 -10.22 1.36
N ASP A 141 36.78 -9.68 1.85
CA ASP A 141 37.02 -9.56 3.28
C ASP A 141 36.19 -8.37 3.78
N PHE A 142 35.06 -8.66 4.43
CA PHE A 142 34.17 -7.66 5.01
C PHE A 142 34.79 -6.94 6.23
N GLY A 143 36.02 -7.28 6.59
CA GLY A 143 36.74 -6.61 7.66
C GLY A 143 36.13 -6.87 9.03
N THR A 144 36.33 -5.92 9.94
CA THR A 144 35.95 -6.07 11.37
C THR A 144 34.56 -5.50 11.69
N ASN A 145 33.98 -4.73 10.77
CA ASN A 145 32.66 -4.11 10.87
C ASN A 145 31.53 -4.94 10.22
N GLY A 146 31.85 -6.11 9.65
CA GLY A 146 30.90 -6.97 8.96
C GLY A 146 30.51 -6.44 7.58
N ASN A 147 29.52 -7.07 6.95
CA ASN A 147 29.13 -6.76 5.56
C ASN A 147 28.13 -5.58 5.41
N ARG A 148 27.63 -5.00 6.51
CA ARG A 148 26.53 -4.02 6.51
C ARG A 148 26.77 -2.79 5.63
N ASP A 149 27.92 -2.12 5.78
CA ASP A 149 28.23 -0.91 5.01
C ASP A 149 28.24 -1.16 3.49
N ASP A 150 28.70 -2.36 3.10
CA ASP A 150 28.72 -2.77 1.69
C ASP A 150 27.33 -3.04 1.15
N LEU A 151 26.47 -3.68 1.95
CA LEU A 151 25.08 -3.94 1.57
C LEU A 151 24.26 -2.65 1.51
N GLU A 152 24.47 -1.70 2.43
CA GLU A 152 23.83 -0.38 2.38
C GLU A 152 24.27 0.41 1.14
N LYS A 153 25.56 0.33 0.77
CA LYS A 153 26.07 0.93 -0.46
C LYS A 153 25.40 0.34 -1.70
N ILE A 154 25.26 -1.00 -1.77
CA ILE A 154 24.58 -1.67 -2.88
C ILE A 154 23.10 -1.29 -2.92
N SER A 155 22.41 -1.28 -1.77
CA SER A 155 21.00 -0.86 -1.68
C SER A 155 20.80 0.55 -2.25
N LYS A 156 21.65 1.50 -1.87
CA LYS A 156 21.63 2.87 -2.41
C LYS A 156 21.95 2.94 -3.91
N GLU A 157 22.84 2.09 -4.40
CA GLU A 157 23.12 1.98 -5.83
C GLU A 157 21.89 1.50 -6.60
N LEU A 158 21.21 0.45 -6.11
CA LEU A 158 19.99 -0.10 -6.69
C LEU A 158 18.83 0.91 -6.69
N ASP A 159 18.69 1.73 -5.63
CA ASP A 159 17.72 2.83 -5.58
C ASP A 159 17.90 3.83 -6.73
N GLY A 160 19.15 4.14 -7.06
CA GLY A 160 19.52 5.07 -8.15
C GLY A 160 19.35 4.51 -9.57
N LEU A 161 18.99 3.23 -9.72
CA LEU A 161 18.78 2.58 -11.01
C LEU A 161 17.33 2.72 -11.49
N THR A 162 17.16 2.85 -12.81
CA THR A 162 15.85 2.83 -13.46
C THR A 162 15.27 1.42 -13.51
N ALA A 163 13.99 1.27 -13.84
CA ALA A 163 13.37 -0.05 -13.95
C ALA A 163 14.03 -0.89 -15.05
N ALA A 164 14.31 -0.28 -16.22
CA ALA A 164 15.08 -0.92 -17.28
C ALA A 164 16.49 -1.38 -16.82
N GLU A 165 17.17 -0.58 -15.99
CA GLU A 165 18.51 -0.92 -15.48
C GLU A 165 18.47 -2.09 -14.47
N ILE A 166 17.52 -2.06 -13.53
CA ILE A 166 17.31 -3.14 -12.54
C ILE A 166 16.93 -4.45 -13.24
N ASP A 167 16.06 -4.38 -14.23
CA ASP A 167 15.61 -5.55 -15.00
C ASP A 167 16.79 -6.23 -15.72
N VAL A 168 17.59 -5.43 -16.43
CA VAL A 168 18.79 -5.92 -17.12
C VAL A 168 19.82 -6.46 -16.14
N LEU A 169 20.03 -5.79 -15.00
CA LEU A 169 20.91 -6.27 -13.92
C LEU A 169 20.47 -7.66 -13.45
N LEU A 170 19.18 -7.82 -13.14
CA LEU A 170 18.64 -9.10 -12.68
C LEU A 170 18.76 -10.18 -13.76
N SER A 171 18.52 -9.86 -15.03
CA SER A 171 18.73 -10.81 -16.14
C SER A 171 20.18 -11.26 -16.26
N LYS A 172 21.15 -10.35 -16.09
CA LYS A 172 22.60 -10.65 -16.21
C LYS A 172 23.17 -11.36 -14.97
N ALA A 173 22.67 -11.08 -13.77
CA ALA A 173 23.15 -11.71 -12.54
C ALA A 173 22.91 -13.22 -12.56
N SER A 174 23.86 -14.04 -12.11
CA SER A 174 23.63 -15.49 -12.05
C SER A 174 22.71 -15.85 -10.87
N PRO A 175 21.94 -16.96 -10.95
CA PRO A 175 21.16 -17.42 -9.79
C PRO A 175 22.02 -17.63 -8.54
N LYS A 176 23.29 -18.01 -8.70
CA LYS A 176 24.25 -18.17 -7.61
C LYS A 176 24.61 -16.84 -6.96
N ASP A 177 24.85 -15.79 -7.75
CA ASP A 177 25.18 -14.46 -7.23
C ASP A 177 24.00 -13.86 -6.46
N LEU A 178 22.78 -14.05 -6.98
CA LEU A 178 21.56 -13.57 -6.32
C LEU A 178 21.27 -14.32 -5.02
N ALA A 179 21.43 -15.65 -5.01
CA ALA A 179 21.29 -16.45 -3.80
C ALA A 179 22.34 -16.07 -2.74
N PHE A 180 23.58 -15.84 -3.16
CA PHE A 180 24.64 -15.37 -2.27
C PHE A 180 24.36 -13.96 -1.74
N TYR A 181 23.83 -13.06 -2.58
CA TYR A 181 23.39 -11.74 -2.12
C TYR A 181 22.25 -11.84 -1.10
N ASN A 182 21.27 -12.72 -1.31
CA ASN A 182 20.20 -12.97 -0.34
C ASN A 182 20.72 -13.54 1.00
N GLU A 183 21.71 -14.42 0.95
CA GLU A 183 22.40 -14.94 2.14
C GLU A 183 23.06 -13.80 2.91
N LEU A 184 23.82 -12.93 2.23
CA LEU A 184 24.48 -11.79 2.86
C LEU A 184 23.49 -10.76 3.42
N LEU A 185 22.36 -10.54 2.75
CA LEU A 185 21.29 -9.64 3.21
C LEU A 185 20.64 -10.11 4.51
N THR A 186 20.59 -11.42 4.73
CA THR A 186 19.96 -11.99 5.91
C THR A 186 20.91 -11.83 7.09
N ASP A 187 20.51 -11.03 8.08
CA ASP A 187 21.24 -10.91 9.33
C ASP A 187 21.26 -12.28 10.04
N THR A 188 22.46 -12.83 10.25
CA THR A 188 22.66 -14.12 10.91
C THR A 188 22.90 -13.99 12.42
N GLY A 189 22.70 -12.80 12.99
CA GLY A 189 22.97 -12.51 14.39
C GLY A 189 24.43 -12.16 14.60
N ASP A 190 24.67 -11.02 15.25
CA ASP A 190 25.99 -10.53 15.66
C ASP A 190 26.73 -11.66 16.37
N SER A 191 27.80 -12.15 15.74
CA SER A 191 28.58 -13.22 16.33
C SER A 191 29.09 -12.71 17.68
N GLY A 192 28.64 -13.33 18.79
CA GLY A 192 28.88 -12.88 20.18
C GLY A 192 30.36 -12.80 20.62
N TRP A 193 31.27 -12.88 19.65
CA TRP A 193 32.72 -12.79 19.75
C TRP A 193 33.27 -11.42 19.32
N ASN A 194 32.52 -10.60 18.55
CA ASN A 194 32.97 -9.27 18.12
C ASN A 194 31.83 -8.21 18.19
N PRO A 195 31.88 -7.24 19.11
CA PRO A 195 30.85 -6.20 19.26
C PRO A 195 30.81 -5.18 18.10
N PHE A 196 31.69 -5.31 17.10
CA PHE A 196 31.72 -4.47 15.91
C PHE A 196 31.21 -5.18 14.65
N ASP A 197 30.93 -6.49 14.70
CA ASP A 197 30.48 -7.26 13.54
C ASP A 197 28.99 -6.99 13.28
N SER A 198 28.69 -6.13 12.31
CA SER A 198 27.32 -5.87 11.84
C SER A 198 27.12 -6.58 10.51
N ASN A 199 26.44 -7.72 10.53
CA ASN A 199 26.09 -8.46 9.32
C ASN A 199 24.64 -8.25 8.93
N GLY A 200 24.36 -8.44 7.64
CA GLY A 200 23.05 -8.26 7.06
C GLY A 200 22.58 -6.81 7.03
N LEU A 201 21.43 -6.64 6.37
CA LEU A 201 20.63 -5.44 6.54
C LEU A 201 19.58 -5.70 7.63
N PRO A 202 19.23 -4.66 8.42
CA PRO A 202 17.97 -4.62 9.15
C PRO A 202 16.81 -5.08 8.26
N GLU A 203 15.85 -5.80 8.85
CA GLU A 203 14.78 -6.47 8.11
C GLU A 203 13.97 -5.48 7.25
N ASP A 204 13.66 -4.31 7.79
CA ASP A 204 13.00 -3.20 7.10
C ASP A 204 13.78 -2.75 5.85
N LYS A 205 15.08 -2.47 5.99
CA LYS A 205 15.95 -2.05 4.88
C LYS A 205 16.11 -3.14 3.83
N ARG A 206 16.20 -4.40 4.25
CA ARG A 206 16.22 -5.56 3.35
C ARG A 206 14.92 -5.61 2.55
N ARG A 207 13.78 -5.59 3.22
CA ARG A 207 12.44 -5.63 2.60
C ARG A 207 12.23 -4.46 1.65
N ASP A 208 12.65 -3.25 2.00
CA ASP A 208 12.53 -2.08 1.14
C ASP A 208 13.39 -2.20 -0.12
N THR A 209 14.64 -2.66 0.03
CA THR A 209 15.54 -2.92 -1.11
C THR A 209 14.95 -3.96 -2.06
N LEU A 210 14.42 -5.06 -1.52
CA LEU A 210 13.84 -6.13 -2.32
C LEU A 210 12.47 -5.75 -2.90
N SER A 211 11.65 -4.98 -2.19
CA SER A 211 10.38 -4.42 -2.68
C SER A 211 10.63 -3.48 -3.85
N LEU A 212 11.64 -2.61 -3.75
CA LEU A 212 12.08 -1.75 -4.83
C LEU A 212 12.45 -2.57 -6.08
N MET A 213 13.30 -3.59 -5.93
CA MET A 213 13.68 -4.47 -7.04
C MET A 213 12.46 -5.15 -7.65
N LEU A 214 11.61 -5.77 -6.83
CA LEU A 214 10.42 -6.49 -7.26
C LEU A 214 9.43 -5.57 -8.01
N SER A 215 9.30 -4.31 -7.62
CA SER A 215 8.44 -3.33 -8.29
C SER A 215 8.94 -2.88 -9.68
N LYS A 216 10.23 -3.13 -9.98
CA LYS A 216 10.94 -2.60 -11.15
C LYS A 216 11.28 -3.64 -12.21
N ILE A 217 11.33 -4.92 -11.84
CA ILE A 217 11.70 -6.01 -12.76
C ILE A 217 10.56 -6.36 -13.71
N SER A 218 10.89 -6.94 -14.86
CA SER A 218 9.90 -7.40 -15.82
C SER A 218 9.22 -8.70 -15.37
N PRO A 219 8.02 -9.02 -15.90
CA PRO A 219 7.35 -10.28 -15.62
C PRO A 219 8.21 -11.52 -15.90
N GLU A 220 9.07 -11.46 -16.92
CA GLU A 220 9.98 -12.57 -17.28
C GLU A 220 11.02 -12.86 -16.21
N ASN A 221 11.40 -11.85 -15.42
CA ASN A 221 12.36 -11.98 -14.34
C ASN A 221 11.71 -12.31 -12.97
N LEU A 222 10.38 -12.26 -12.83
CA LEU A 222 9.68 -12.58 -11.58
C LEU A 222 10.03 -13.98 -11.03
N PRO A 223 10.01 -15.08 -11.82
CA PRO A 223 10.33 -16.41 -11.30
C PRO A 223 11.78 -16.51 -10.80
N LYS A 224 12.70 -15.83 -11.50
CA LYS A 224 14.12 -15.77 -11.11
C LYS A 224 14.30 -15.01 -9.80
N PHE A 225 13.58 -13.90 -9.62
CA PHE A 225 13.58 -13.13 -8.39
C PHE A 225 13.01 -13.94 -7.22
N GLN A 226 11.82 -14.53 -7.38
CA GLN A 226 11.19 -15.36 -6.35
C GLN A 226 12.09 -16.53 -5.91
N ALA A 227 12.77 -17.18 -6.86
CA ALA A 227 13.71 -18.25 -6.54
C ALA A 227 14.95 -17.76 -5.75
N ALA A 228 15.40 -16.54 -5.99
CA ALA A 228 16.54 -15.95 -5.27
C ALA A 228 16.17 -15.37 -3.91
N PHE A 229 14.97 -14.82 -3.77
CA PHE A 229 14.49 -14.09 -2.60
C PHE A 229 13.14 -14.66 -2.13
N PRO A 230 13.08 -15.94 -1.70
CA PRO A 230 11.82 -16.59 -1.33
C PRO A 230 11.11 -15.90 -0.16
N GLY A 231 11.84 -15.17 0.70
CA GLY A 231 11.27 -14.40 1.80
C GLY A 231 10.42 -13.20 1.37
N MET A 232 10.37 -12.86 0.07
CA MET A 232 9.46 -11.83 -0.48
C MET A 232 8.04 -12.36 -0.73
N GLN A 233 7.77 -13.60 -0.33
CA GLN A 233 6.45 -14.18 -0.26
C GLN A 233 6.26 -14.72 1.16
N PRO A 234 5.28 -14.23 1.94
CA PRO A 234 5.06 -14.70 3.30
C PRO A 234 4.63 -16.17 3.27
N THR A 235 5.08 -17.00 4.22
CA THR A 235 4.57 -18.37 4.31
C THR A 235 3.16 -18.39 4.89
N PHE A 236 2.33 -19.33 4.44
CA PHE A 236 1.04 -19.67 5.08
C PHE A 236 1.08 -21.05 5.74
N THR A 237 2.19 -21.80 5.62
CA THR A 237 2.25 -23.21 6.05
C THR A 237 2.33 -23.38 7.57
N ASN A 238 2.50 -22.28 8.30
CA ASN A 238 2.53 -22.19 9.76
C ASN A 238 1.22 -21.63 10.34
N THR A 239 0.12 -21.73 9.61
CA THR A 239 -1.20 -21.24 10.05
C THR A 239 -2.07 -22.40 10.50
N GLY A 240 -2.99 -22.15 11.44
CA GLY A 240 -4.04 -23.11 11.78
C GLY A 240 -4.84 -23.55 10.56
N ALA A 241 -5.12 -22.62 9.64
CA ALA A 241 -5.82 -22.91 8.37
C ALA A 241 -5.11 -23.98 7.53
N TYR A 242 -3.77 -23.97 7.50
CA TYR A 242 -2.98 -24.96 6.77
C TYR A 242 -2.88 -26.30 7.51
N GLU A 243 -2.68 -26.26 8.83
CA GLU A 243 -2.46 -27.45 9.65
C GLU A 243 -3.75 -28.24 9.89
N GLU A 244 -4.87 -27.55 10.10
CA GLU A 244 -6.15 -28.14 10.48
C GLU A 244 -7.09 -28.31 9.27
N GLY A 245 -6.73 -27.75 8.10
CA GLY A 245 -7.56 -27.78 6.90
C GLY A 245 -8.79 -26.88 7.00
N GLY A 246 -8.69 -25.76 7.73
CA GLY A 246 -9.79 -24.82 7.91
C GLY A 246 -9.61 -23.90 9.10
N ASN A 247 -10.62 -23.05 9.32
CA ASN A 247 -10.72 -22.25 10.54
C ASN A 247 -11.81 -22.86 11.43
N ASN A 248 -11.39 -23.46 12.53
CA ASN A 248 -12.31 -24.15 13.45
C ASN A 248 -13.24 -23.19 14.22
N GLN A 249 -12.88 -21.91 14.36
CA GLN A 249 -13.69 -20.92 15.08
C GLN A 249 -14.92 -20.49 14.27
N ASN A 250 -14.78 -20.33 12.95
CA ASN A 250 -15.86 -19.94 12.04
C ASN A 250 -16.42 -21.10 11.19
N GLY A 251 -15.83 -22.30 11.28
CA GLY A 251 -16.28 -23.52 10.62
C GLY A 251 -15.95 -23.62 9.13
N GLN A 252 -15.16 -22.70 8.58
CA GLN A 252 -14.67 -22.81 7.20
C GLN A 252 -13.68 -23.96 7.09
N THR A 253 -13.71 -24.66 5.95
CA THR A 253 -12.78 -25.76 5.64
C THR A 253 -12.10 -25.52 4.30
N ASN A 254 -10.92 -26.10 4.11
CA ASN A 254 -10.19 -26.10 2.87
C ASN A 254 -9.59 -27.51 2.60
N ASN A 255 -9.27 -27.79 1.35
CA ASN A 255 -8.64 -29.06 0.93
C ASN A 255 -7.17 -28.85 0.56
N GLY A 256 -6.48 -27.97 1.29
CA GLY A 256 -5.11 -27.55 1.01
C GLY A 256 -5.04 -26.18 0.33
N ILE A 257 -3.96 -25.46 0.64
CA ILE A 257 -3.73 -24.08 0.27
C ILE A 257 -2.59 -24.01 -0.75
N HIS A 258 -2.75 -23.19 -1.78
CA HIS A 258 -1.71 -22.90 -2.76
C HIS A 258 -1.76 -21.44 -3.21
N TRP A 259 -0.69 -21.00 -3.88
CA TRP A 259 -0.62 -19.67 -4.47
C TRP A 259 -1.29 -19.64 -5.84
N ALA A 260 -2.21 -18.70 -6.04
CA ALA A 260 -2.82 -18.44 -7.34
C ALA A 260 -3.11 -16.95 -7.51
N PRO A 261 -3.09 -16.41 -8.74
CA PRO A 261 -3.56 -15.05 -8.98
C PRO A 261 -5.06 -14.94 -8.66
N PRO A 262 -5.53 -13.81 -8.09
CA PRO A 262 -6.96 -13.62 -7.85
C PRO A 262 -7.77 -13.62 -9.14
N SER A 263 -9.01 -14.11 -9.06
CA SER A 263 -9.99 -14.02 -10.14
C SER A 263 -10.65 -12.65 -10.25
N ASP A 264 -10.65 -11.88 -9.16
CA ASP A 264 -11.38 -10.62 -9.04
C ASP A 264 -10.45 -9.41 -9.15
N PRO A 265 -10.96 -8.26 -9.61
CA PRO A 265 -10.17 -7.04 -9.68
C PRO A 265 -9.67 -6.58 -8.31
N LEU A 266 -8.70 -5.65 -8.30
CA LEU A 266 -8.24 -5.04 -7.05
C LEU A 266 -9.37 -4.28 -6.35
N PHE A 267 -10.16 -3.51 -7.11
CA PHE A 267 -11.34 -2.79 -6.64
C PHE A 267 -12.48 -2.99 -7.63
N GLN A 268 -13.70 -3.22 -7.13
CA GLN A 268 -14.90 -3.28 -7.96
C GLN A 268 -15.67 -1.96 -7.94
N ASN A 269 -16.02 -1.46 -6.75
CA ASN A 269 -16.84 -0.26 -6.56
C ASN A 269 -16.20 0.76 -5.60
N GLY A 270 -14.89 0.70 -5.43
CA GLY A 270 -14.15 1.42 -4.39
C GLY A 270 -14.16 0.65 -3.07
N VAL A 271 -13.43 1.17 -2.08
CA VAL A 271 -13.29 0.51 -0.78
C VAL A 271 -14.53 0.71 0.09
N SER A 272 -15.06 -0.37 0.66
CA SER A 272 -16.02 -0.36 1.77
C SER A 272 -15.59 -1.33 2.88
N SER A 273 -15.95 -1.00 4.13
CA SER A 273 -15.79 -1.93 5.25
C SER A 273 -16.67 -3.17 5.11
N ASP A 274 -17.75 -3.10 4.33
CA ASP A 274 -18.63 -4.25 4.07
C ASP A 274 -18.01 -5.27 3.11
N ASP A 275 -16.93 -4.90 2.39
CA ASP A 275 -16.22 -5.83 1.52
C ASP A 275 -15.35 -6.79 2.34
N VAL A 276 -14.87 -6.36 3.52
CA VAL A 276 -13.93 -7.14 4.33
C VAL A 276 -14.54 -8.42 4.88
N ASN A 277 -13.94 -9.55 4.51
CA ASN A 277 -14.18 -10.86 5.11
C ASN A 277 -12.84 -11.55 5.36
N GLN A 278 -12.51 -11.77 6.63
CA GLN A 278 -11.27 -12.42 7.07
C GLN A 278 -11.00 -13.80 6.45
N ASN A 279 -12.05 -14.58 6.20
CA ASN A 279 -11.94 -16.00 5.90
C ASN A 279 -11.17 -16.79 6.98
N GLN A 280 -10.03 -17.43 6.65
CA GLN A 280 -9.55 -18.57 7.43
C GLN A 280 -8.37 -18.28 8.37
N PHE A 281 -7.59 -17.22 8.15
CA PHE A 281 -6.45 -16.92 9.03
C PHE A 281 -6.91 -16.29 10.35
N GLY A 282 -6.20 -16.60 11.44
CA GLY A 282 -6.55 -16.22 12.81
C GLY A 282 -6.25 -14.76 13.21
N ASP A 283 -6.22 -13.82 12.27
CA ASP A 283 -5.72 -12.44 12.42
C ASP A 283 -6.83 -11.40 12.70
N CYS A 284 -7.85 -11.80 13.47
CA CYS A 284 -9.14 -11.06 13.55
C CYS A 284 -8.97 -9.64 14.07
N TRP A 285 -7.97 -9.45 14.92
CA TRP A 285 -7.56 -8.19 15.51
C TRP A 285 -7.10 -7.18 14.45
N TYR A 286 -6.29 -7.59 13.48
CA TYR A 286 -5.85 -6.76 12.37
C TYR A 286 -7.01 -6.49 11.39
N VAL A 287 -7.76 -7.53 11.03
CA VAL A 287 -8.85 -7.41 10.05
C VAL A 287 -9.99 -6.51 10.57
N ALA A 288 -10.30 -6.57 11.88
CA ALA A 288 -11.27 -5.67 12.50
C ALA A 288 -10.82 -4.20 12.39
N SER A 289 -9.55 -3.91 12.69
CA SER A 289 -8.99 -2.57 12.54
C SER A 289 -8.95 -2.10 11.09
N LEU A 290 -8.60 -2.97 10.14
CA LEU A 290 -8.62 -2.67 8.72
C LEU A 290 -10.05 -2.34 8.23
N ALA A 291 -11.06 -3.10 8.66
CA ALA A 291 -12.46 -2.83 8.35
C ALA A 291 -12.91 -1.49 8.95
N GLY A 292 -12.54 -1.21 10.20
CA GLY A 292 -12.82 0.08 10.84
C GLY A 292 -12.16 1.26 10.12
N LEU A 293 -10.92 1.11 9.66
CA LEU A 293 -10.21 2.13 8.89
C LEU A 293 -10.83 2.34 7.51
N ALA A 294 -11.22 1.26 6.82
CA ALA A 294 -11.97 1.33 5.57
C ALA A 294 -13.32 2.04 5.74
N GLN A 295 -13.98 1.91 6.89
CA GLN A 295 -15.22 2.61 7.21
C GLN A 295 -14.99 4.12 7.38
N LYS A 296 -13.89 4.51 8.05
CA LYS A 296 -13.61 5.92 8.38
C LYS A 296 -12.95 6.69 7.24
N ASN A 297 -12.01 6.07 6.53
CA ASN A 297 -11.29 6.69 5.43
C ASN A 297 -11.03 5.69 4.29
N PRO A 298 -12.05 5.36 3.47
CA PRO A 298 -11.90 4.41 2.36
C PRO A 298 -10.92 4.91 1.30
N ARG A 299 -10.79 6.24 1.12
CA ARG A 299 -9.82 6.82 0.19
C ARG A 299 -8.38 6.53 0.62
N PHE A 300 -8.08 6.64 1.91
CA PHE A 300 -6.76 6.31 2.42
C PHE A 300 -6.39 4.86 2.10
N ILE A 301 -7.29 3.90 2.37
CA ILE A 301 -7.08 2.49 2.01
C ILE A 301 -6.83 2.32 0.50
N GLN A 302 -7.68 2.94 -0.32
CA GLN A 302 -7.59 2.83 -1.79
C GLN A 302 -6.29 3.42 -2.35
N GLU A 303 -5.84 4.56 -1.83
CA GLU A 303 -4.57 5.20 -2.22
C GLU A 303 -3.33 4.47 -1.67
N GLY A 304 -3.52 3.60 -0.66
CA GLY A 304 -2.46 2.79 -0.07
C GLY A 304 -2.16 1.50 -0.82
N ILE A 305 -2.82 1.21 -1.95
CA ILE A 305 -2.46 0.06 -2.81
C ILE A 305 -2.20 0.53 -4.25
N LYS A 306 -1.17 -0.05 -4.86
CA LYS A 306 -0.73 0.21 -6.23
C LYS A 306 -0.43 -1.09 -6.94
N GLU A 307 -1.06 -1.30 -8.10
CA GLU A 307 -0.60 -2.30 -9.06
C GLU A 307 0.57 -1.72 -9.88
N ASN A 308 1.69 -2.45 -9.93
CA ASN A 308 2.87 -2.08 -10.70
C ASN A 308 2.71 -2.53 -12.16
N PRO A 309 3.41 -1.89 -13.12
CA PRO A 309 3.33 -2.26 -14.54
C PRO A 309 3.71 -3.73 -14.86
N ASN A 310 4.40 -4.41 -13.95
CA ASN A 310 4.79 -5.81 -14.06
C ASN A 310 3.79 -6.79 -13.39
N GLY A 311 2.65 -6.30 -12.89
CA GLY A 311 1.62 -7.10 -12.21
C GLY A 311 1.90 -7.38 -10.73
N THR A 312 3.01 -6.91 -10.16
CA THR A 312 3.23 -6.96 -8.70
C THR A 312 2.36 -5.91 -8.01
N VAL A 313 2.07 -6.10 -6.73
CA VAL A 313 1.26 -5.16 -5.94
C VAL A 313 2.10 -4.56 -4.83
N SER A 314 2.11 -3.23 -4.73
CA SER A 314 2.72 -2.47 -3.65
C SER A 314 1.64 -1.97 -2.69
N VAL A 315 1.84 -2.22 -1.40
CA VAL A 315 0.92 -1.78 -0.33
C VAL A 315 1.67 -0.90 0.65
N ARG A 316 1.01 0.17 1.07
CA ARG A 316 1.48 1.06 2.13
C ARG A 316 1.22 0.40 3.48
N VAL A 317 2.28 0.23 4.25
CA VAL A 317 2.25 -0.31 5.61
C VAL A 317 3.27 0.43 6.45
N TRP A 318 3.16 0.29 7.76
CA TRP A 318 4.13 0.80 8.71
C TRP A 318 4.76 -0.35 9.50
N ASP A 319 5.95 -0.14 10.05
CA ASP A 319 6.54 -1.04 11.03
C ASP A 319 6.06 -0.70 12.45
N LYS A 320 6.48 -1.49 13.45
CA LYS A 320 6.11 -1.29 14.85
C LYS A 320 6.63 0.03 15.43
N GLU A 321 7.69 0.59 14.87
CA GLU A 321 8.23 1.90 15.23
C GLU A 321 7.48 3.06 14.57
N GLY A 322 6.47 2.78 13.72
CA GLY A 322 5.71 3.78 12.99
C GLY A 322 6.45 4.37 11.79
N ASN A 323 7.47 3.67 11.26
CA ASN A 323 8.11 4.04 10.01
C ASN A 323 7.30 3.55 8.81
N TYR A 324 7.26 4.38 7.78
CA TYR A 324 6.48 4.14 6.58
C TYR A 324 7.22 3.29 5.54
N HIS A 325 6.53 2.31 4.94
CA HIS A 325 7.06 1.43 3.90
C HIS A 325 6.09 1.21 2.72
N TRP A 326 6.65 0.97 1.54
CA TRP A 326 5.95 0.37 0.39
C TRP A 326 6.39 -1.09 0.25
N VAL A 327 5.57 -2.02 0.72
CA VAL A 327 5.85 -3.45 0.58
C VAL A 327 5.34 -3.95 -0.75
N THR A 328 6.24 -4.46 -1.59
CA THR A 328 5.88 -4.99 -2.91
C THR A 328 5.92 -6.51 -2.89
N MET A 329 4.88 -7.13 -3.45
CA MET A 329 4.67 -8.57 -3.43
C MET A 329 4.21 -9.06 -4.81
N THR A 330 4.36 -10.35 -5.08
CA THR A 330 3.73 -10.94 -6.28
C THR A 330 2.21 -10.93 -6.17
N PRO A 331 1.47 -10.96 -7.29
CA PRO A 331 0.01 -10.87 -7.25
C PRO A 331 -0.65 -12.12 -6.67
N ASP A 332 0.05 -13.24 -6.55
CA ASP A 332 -0.53 -14.49 -6.07
C ASP A 332 -0.99 -14.38 -4.61
N LEU A 333 -2.21 -14.86 -4.36
CA LEU A 333 -2.84 -14.92 -3.05
C LEU A 333 -3.07 -16.38 -2.62
N PRO A 334 -3.23 -16.67 -1.31
CA PRO A 334 -3.53 -18.01 -0.84
C PRO A 334 -4.96 -18.42 -1.22
N THR A 335 -5.11 -19.52 -1.95
CA THR A 335 -6.40 -20.07 -2.37
C THR A 335 -6.52 -21.57 -2.09
N ASP A 336 -7.74 -22.05 -1.89
CA ASP A 336 -8.04 -23.49 -1.87
C ASP A 336 -7.92 -24.10 -3.28
N GLN A 337 -8.01 -25.43 -3.40
CA GLN A 337 -7.95 -26.13 -4.69
C GLN A 337 -9.03 -25.74 -5.71
N ASN A 338 -10.12 -25.10 -5.27
CA ASN A 338 -11.20 -24.63 -6.13
C ASN A 338 -11.01 -23.16 -6.56
N GLY A 339 -9.96 -22.49 -6.09
CA GLY A 339 -9.71 -21.08 -6.32
C GLY A 339 -10.45 -20.15 -5.36
N ASN A 340 -11.02 -20.66 -4.26
CA ASN A 340 -11.63 -19.82 -3.23
C ASN A 340 -10.53 -19.16 -2.39
N PRO A 341 -10.66 -17.87 -2.05
CA PRO A 341 -9.72 -17.18 -1.16
C PRO A 341 -9.63 -17.84 0.23
N ILE A 342 -8.42 -17.91 0.77
CA ILE A 342 -8.15 -18.35 2.15
C ILE A 342 -7.89 -17.15 3.07
N SER A 343 -7.15 -16.16 2.55
CA SER A 343 -6.86 -14.87 3.18
C SER A 343 -8.10 -13.98 3.30
N THR A 344 -7.98 -12.87 4.03
CA THR A 344 -8.98 -11.80 4.00
C THR A 344 -9.29 -11.42 2.55
N TYR A 345 -10.57 -11.32 2.17
CA TYR A 345 -10.97 -11.06 0.79
C TYR A 345 -12.24 -10.23 0.71
N GLY A 346 -12.33 -9.43 -0.35
CA GLY A 346 -13.48 -8.58 -0.67
C GLY A 346 -14.64 -9.37 -1.30
N ASN A 347 -15.86 -8.88 -1.23
CA ASN A 347 -16.94 -9.46 -2.04
C ASN A 347 -16.77 -9.09 -3.53
N GLY A 348 -15.98 -9.88 -4.27
CA GLY A 348 -15.68 -9.63 -5.68
C GLY A 348 -14.53 -8.64 -5.91
N GLU A 349 -13.64 -8.48 -4.93
CA GLU A 349 -12.43 -7.66 -5.05
C GLU A 349 -11.31 -8.13 -4.10
N SER A 350 -10.06 -7.86 -4.45
CA SER A 350 -8.88 -8.46 -3.80
C SER A 350 -8.09 -7.51 -2.90
N TRP A 351 -8.46 -6.23 -2.78
CA TRP A 351 -7.71 -5.27 -1.96
C TRP A 351 -7.50 -5.68 -0.49
N PRO A 352 -8.44 -6.33 0.23
CA PRO A 352 -8.21 -6.70 1.62
C PRO A 352 -7.07 -7.72 1.76
N ALA A 353 -7.01 -8.66 0.82
CA ALA A 353 -6.00 -9.72 0.78
C ALA A 353 -4.59 -9.17 0.64
N TYR A 354 -4.43 -8.09 -0.14
CA TYR A 354 -3.11 -7.48 -0.31
C TYR A 354 -2.67 -6.70 0.94
N TYR A 355 -3.58 -6.07 1.68
CA TYR A 355 -3.26 -5.49 2.99
C TYR A 355 -2.86 -6.56 4.01
N GLU A 356 -3.59 -7.67 4.07
CA GLU A 356 -3.25 -8.80 4.94
C GLU A 356 -1.89 -9.41 4.57
N LYS A 357 -1.64 -9.66 3.27
CA LYS A 357 -0.37 -10.19 2.79
C LYS A 357 0.81 -9.26 3.08
N ALA A 358 0.63 -7.95 2.91
CA ALA A 358 1.66 -6.97 3.23
C ALA A 358 1.91 -6.89 4.73
N PHE A 359 0.86 -7.00 5.54
CA PHE A 359 0.98 -7.04 6.98
C PHE A 359 1.73 -8.29 7.46
N ALA A 360 1.40 -9.48 6.94
CA ALA A 360 2.12 -10.73 7.20
C ALA A 360 3.62 -10.69 6.83
N MET A 361 4.03 -9.75 5.98
CA MET A 361 5.42 -9.51 5.59
C MET A 361 6.18 -8.57 6.53
N VAL A 362 5.47 -7.68 7.25
CA VAL A 362 6.07 -6.64 8.11
C VAL A 362 5.91 -6.95 9.59
N TYR A 363 4.84 -7.66 9.96
CA TYR A 363 4.55 -7.93 11.34
C TYR A 363 5.68 -8.70 12.02
N SER A 364 6.09 -8.18 13.17
CA SER A 364 7.06 -8.83 14.05
C SER A 364 6.69 -8.50 15.49
N ASP A 365 6.46 -9.52 16.32
CA ASP A 365 6.27 -9.33 17.75
C ASP A 365 7.59 -9.48 18.52
N ASP A 366 7.69 -8.85 19.69
CA ASP A 366 8.89 -8.92 20.52
C ASP A 366 9.04 -10.32 21.14
N GLY A 367 9.95 -11.11 20.58
CA GLY A 367 10.33 -12.42 21.13
C GLY A 367 9.75 -13.63 20.40
N ASP A 368 8.90 -13.41 19.39
CA ASP A 368 8.49 -14.44 18.45
C ASP A 368 9.32 -14.38 17.16
N ASN A 369 9.77 -15.54 16.69
CA ASN A 369 10.47 -15.67 15.41
C ASN A 369 9.51 -16.08 14.28
N GLU A 370 8.23 -16.29 14.59
CA GLU A 370 7.22 -16.63 13.59
C GLU A 370 6.91 -15.43 12.68
N ARG A 371 6.97 -15.70 11.37
CA ARG A 371 6.74 -14.72 10.30
C ARG A 371 5.71 -15.28 9.32
N GLY A 372 5.23 -14.43 8.41
CA GLY A 372 4.19 -14.82 7.47
C GLY A 372 2.82 -14.85 8.14
N TYR A 373 1.86 -15.55 7.52
CA TYR A 373 0.48 -15.53 8.00
C TYR A 373 0.32 -16.14 9.39
N GLY A 374 1.11 -17.17 9.76
CA GLY A 374 1.07 -17.73 11.11
C GLY A 374 1.49 -16.72 12.19
N GLY A 375 2.44 -15.84 11.87
CA GLY A 375 2.92 -14.83 12.82
C GLY A 375 1.90 -13.73 13.12
N ILE A 376 0.82 -13.60 12.34
CA ILE A 376 -0.26 -12.64 12.59
C ILE A 376 -1.51 -13.29 13.21
N GLU A 377 -1.49 -14.60 13.49
CA GLU A 377 -2.61 -15.28 14.14
C GLU A 377 -2.62 -15.00 15.66
N GLY A 378 -3.72 -14.43 16.16
CA GLY A 378 -3.95 -14.23 17.58
C GLY A 378 -3.13 -13.13 18.24
N ASP A 379 -3.60 -11.88 18.16
CA ASP A 379 -3.07 -10.76 18.93
C ASP A 379 -4.17 -9.76 19.32
N ASP A 380 -3.79 -8.64 19.93
CA ASP A 380 -4.66 -7.58 20.44
C ASP A 380 -4.84 -6.45 19.40
N PRO A 381 -6.06 -5.94 19.14
CA PRO A 381 -6.28 -4.92 18.11
C PRO A 381 -5.41 -3.67 18.27
N LYS A 382 -5.01 -3.26 19.47
CA LYS A 382 -4.12 -2.10 19.67
C LYS A 382 -2.81 -2.22 18.92
N LYS A 383 -2.28 -3.44 18.78
CA LYS A 383 -1.01 -3.65 18.08
C LYS A 383 -1.13 -3.35 16.59
N SER A 384 -2.35 -3.25 16.03
CA SER A 384 -2.55 -3.05 14.59
C SER A 384 -2.43 -1.57 14.19
N ALA A 385 -2.68 -0.65 15.13
CA ALA A 385 -2.72 0.78 14.86
C ALA A 385 -1.37 1.33 14.33
N PRO A 386 -0.20 0.97 14.93
CA PRO A 386 1.09 1.37 14.37
C PRO A 386 1.29 0.91 12.94
N TYR A 387 0.92 -0.33 12.60
CA TYR A 387 1.13 -0.91 11.27
C TYR A 387 0.17 -0.36 10.19
N LEU A 388 -1.01 0.13 10.59
CA LEU A 388 -2.02 0.68 9.69
C LEU A 388 -1.88 2.19 9.46
N THR A 389 -1.41 2.93 10.46
CA THR A 389 -1.46 4.40 10.46
C THR A 389 -0.15 5.08 10.85
N GLY A 390 0.82 4.32 11.38
CA GLY A 390 2.05 4.84 11.97
C GLY A 390 1.84 5.51 13.34
N GLN A 391 0.66 5.36 13.94
CA GLN A 391 0.31 5.96 15.23
C GLN A 391 -0.10 4.88 16.22
N GLU A 392 0.27 5.08 17.47
CA GLU A 392 -0.13 4.19 18.56
C GLU A 392 -1.64 4.23 18.80
N GLY A 393 -2.20 3.09 19.20
CA GLY A 393 -3.55 3.01 19.72
C GLY A 393 -3.63 3.47 21.18
N GLU A 394 -4.84 3.76 21.63
CA GLU A 394 -5.15 4.12 23.01
C GLU A 394 -6.23 3.21 23.60
N ASP A 395 -6.08 2.85 24.88
CA ASP A 395 -7.09 2.12 25.64
C ASP A 395 -8.21 3.08 26.04
N LEU A 396 -9.47 2.74 25.74
CA LEU A 396 -10.65 3.54 26.09
C LEU A 396 -11.26 3.17 27.45
N THR A 397 -10.57 2.37 28.26
CA THR A 397 -11.06 2.04 29.61
C THR A 397 -10.96 3.25 30.53
N THR A 398 -12.06 3.61 31.21
CA THR A 398 -12.06 4.75 32.13
C THR A 398 -11.56 4.31 33.51
N GLY A 399 -10.25 4.35 33.74
CA GLY A 399 -9.68 3.89 35.01
C GLY A 399 -8.22 4.24 35.23
N GLY A 400 -7.95 5.42 35.82
CA GLY A 400 -6.71 5.67 36.57
C GLY A 400 -5.90 6.93 36.24
N PHE A 401 -6.50 8.13 36.26
CA PHE A 401 -5.66 9.32 36.55
C PHE A 401 -5.15 9.20 38.00
N LEU A 402 -3.83 9.00 38.17
CA LEU A 402 -3.11 8.82 39.44
C LEU A 402 -3.25 7.47 40.17
N GLY A 403 -3.61 6.38 39.50
CA GLY A 403 -3.49 5.03 40.09
C GLY A 403 -4.35 4.79 41.34
N ILE A 404 -5.49 5.47 41.44
CA ILE A 404 -6.48 5.26 42.51
C ILE A 404 -7.81 4.93 41.85
N GLY A 405 -8.13 3.63 41.78
CA GLY A 405 -9.38 3.10 41.23
C GLY A 405 -9.12 1.99 40.21
N GLU A 406 -9.15 0.73 40.66
CA GLU A 406 -9.18 -0.46 39.81
C GLU A 406 -10.60 -0.67 39.27
N HIS A 407 -11.03 0.16 38.33
CA HIS A 407 -12.25 -0.11 37.59
C HIS A 407 -11.94 -0.12 36.10
N GLU A 408 -12.01 -1.31 35.48
CA GLU A 408 -12.21 -1.50 34.05
C GLU A 408 -13.61 -0.99 33.66
N ASP A 409 -13.94 0.27 33.96
CA ASP A 409 -15.23 0.83 33.60
C ASP A 409 -15.21 1.06 32.08
N LYS A 410 -15.70 0.04 31.40
CA LYS A 410 -16.02 -0.02 29.97
C LYS A 410 -17.24 0.87 29.76
N ASP A 411 -17.08 2.09 29.26
CA ASP A 411 -18.17 3.05 29.10
C ASP A 411 -18.49 3.28 27.62
N LEU A 412 -19.73 2.98 27.21
CA LEU A 412 -20.18 3.19 25.83
C LEU A 412 -20.16 4.66 25.41
N ASP A 413 -20.27 5.61 26.35
CA ASP A 413 -20.15 7.04 26.02
C ASP A 413 -18.72 7.39 25.59
N SER A 414 -17.70 6.76 26.20
CA SER A 414 -16.29 6.91 25.79
C SER A 414 -16.03 6.33 24.39
N LEU A 415 -16.60 5.15 24.07
CA LEU A 415 -16.51 4.59 22.71
C LEU A 415 -17.22 5.49 21.69
N ARG A 416 -18.35 6.08 22.09
CA ARG A 416 -19.10 7.02 21.24
C ARG A 416 -18.29 8.27 20.96
N GLU A 417 -17.70 8.88 21.98
CA GLU A 417 -16.86 10.07 21.82
C GLU A 417 -15.69 9.80 20.87
N ALA A 418 -14.96 8.70 21.08
CA ALA A 418 -13.87 8.30 20.19
C ALA A 418 -14.37 8.09 18.75
N PHE A 419 -15.45 7.33 18.56
CA PHE A 419 -16.02 7.07 17.24
C PHE A 419 -16.49 8.35 16.52
N GLU A 420 -17.19 9.24 17.24
CA GLU A 420 -17.71 10.51 16.70
C GLU A 420 -16.59 11.53 16.43
N SER A 421 -15.45 11.43 17.13
CA SER A 421 -14.24 12.21 16.84
C SER A 421 -13.52 11.80 15.55
N GLY A 422 -13.93 10.69 14.94
CA GLY A 422 -13.37 10.19 13.68
C GLY A 422 -12.39 9.03 13.84
N LYS A 423 -12.08 8.59 15.07
CA LYS A 423 -11.22 7.45 15.35
C LYS A 423 -11.85 6.13 14.91
N VAL A 424 -11.01 5.14 14.62
CA VAL A 424 -11.41 3.73 14.57
C VAL A 424 -11.52 3.23 16.00
N VAL A 425 -12.54 2.43 16.28
CA VAL A 425 -12.75 1.83 17.61
C VAL A 425 -12.92 0.33 17.45
N THR A 426 -12.12 -0.44 18.17
CA THR A 426 -12.14 -1.91 18.22
C THR A 426 -12.43 -2.39 19.63
N VAL A 427 -13.01 -3.59 19.72
CA VAL A 427 -13.32 -4.25 20.99
C VAL A 427 -13.08 -5.74 20.82
N SER A 428 -12.65 -6.42 21.88
CA SER A 428 -12.38 -7.85 21.88
C SER A 428 -13.36 -8.60 22.78
N THR A 429 -13.47 -9.91 22.62
CA THR A 429 -14.23 -10.78 23.54
C THR A 429 -13.28 -11.60 24.41
N PRO A 430 -13.66 -11.94 25.65
CA PRO A 430 -12.86 -12.83 26.50
C PRO A 430 -12.63 -14.20 25.84
N ALA A 431 -11.48 -14.81 26.14
CA ALA A 431 -11.20 -16.20 25.75
C ALA A 431 -11.96 -17.20 26.66
N ASP A 432 -13.29 -17.19 26.57
CA ASP A 432 -14.20 -18.06 27.31
C ASP A 432 -15.26 -18.65 26.36
N GLU A 433 -15.00 -19.87 25.87
CA GLU A 433 -15.88 -20.63 24.98
C GLU A 433 -17.30 -20.86 25.56
N SER A 434 -17.49 -20.72 26.88
CA SER A 434 -18.82 -20.83 27.47
C SER A 434 -19.73 -19.68 27.03
N LEU A 435 -19.16 -18.53 26.67
CA LEU A 435 -19.89 -17.37 26.16
C LEU A 435 -20.46 -17.62 24.75
N ASP A 436 -19.84 -18.48 23.95
CA ASP A 436 -20.35 -18.89 22.63
C ASP A 436 -21.69 -19.61 22.71
N LYS A 437 -21.99 -20.21 23.88
CA LYS A 437 -23.28 -20.88 24.14
C LYS A 437 -24.24 -20.01 24.95
N ASN A 438 -23.72 -19.00 25.64
CA ASN A 438 -24.42 -18.24 26.69
C ASN A 438 -24.52 -16.74 26.40
N HIS A 439 -24.56 -16.35 25.13
CA HIS A 439 -24.81 -14.98 24.68
C HIS A 439 -26.30 -14.75 24.34
N PRO A 440 -26.75 -13.48 24.21
CA PRO A 440 -28.11 -13.15 23.78
C PRO A 440 -28.49 -13.81 22.45
N LYS A 441 -29.64 -14.51 22.41
CA LYS A 441 -30.04 -15.34 21.26
C LYS A 441 -30.15 -14.57 19.95
N GLU A 442 -30.39 -13.27 20.02
CA GLU A 442 -30.46 -12.36 18.88
C GLU A 442 -29.13 -12.18 18.14
N TRP A 443 -27.98 -12.42 18.77
CA TRP A 443 -26.67 -12.31 18.11
C TRP A 443 -26.35 -13.54 17.27
N GLY A 444 -26.93 -14.71 17.61
CA GLY A 444 -26.77 -15.95 16.87
C GLY A 444 -25.30 -16.31 16.65
N SER A 445 -24.95 -16.78 15.45
CA SER A 445 -23.56 -17.09 15.08
C SER A 445 -22.67 -15.86 14.87
N THR A 446 -23.15 -14.64 15.12
CA THR A 446 -22.30 -13.44 14.96
C THR A 446 -21.36 -13.23 16.13
N TYR A 447 -21.77 -13.66 17.31
CA TYR A 447 -20.94 -13.55 18.51
C TYR A 447 -20.06 -14.78 18.68
N HIS A 448 -18.77 -14.52 18.89
CA HIS A 448 -17.72 -15.48 19.16
C HIS A 448 -16.77 -14.94 20.23
N SER A 449 -16.39 -15.80 21.16
CA SER A 449 -15.34 -15.63 22.17
C SER A 449 -13.96 -15.67 21.53
N ASN A 450 -12.96 -15.10 22.21
CA ASN A 450 -11.61 -14.95 21.69
C ASN A 450 -11.56 -14.30 20.28
N HIS A 451 -12.32 -13.22 20.09
CA HIS A 451 -12.51 -12.59 18.78
C HIS A 451 -12.60 -11.07 18.86
N ALA A 452 -12.10 -10.39 17.84
CA ALA A 452 -12.14 -8.93 17.72
C ALA A 452 -13.34 -8.45 16.87
N TYR A 453 -13.86 -7.27 17.21
CA TYR A 453 -14.94 -6.56 16.52
C TYR A 453 -14.57 -5.11 16.34
N TYR A 454 -15.18 -4.45 15.36
CA TYR A 454 -15.06 -3.01 15.15
C TYR A 454 -16.39 -2.30 15.36
N VAL A 455 -16.35 -1.07 15.85
CA VAL A 455 -17.55 -0.25 16.04
C VAL A 455 -18.02 0.30 14.70
N ARG A 456 -19.26 -0.01 14.34
CA ARG A 456 -19.93 0.48 13.13
C ARG A 456 -20.72 1.76 13.36
N GLY A 457 -21.08 2.03 14.61
CA GLY A 457 -21.82 3.21 15.01
C GLY A 457 -22.64 2.93 16.26
N PHE A 458 -23.65 3.76 16.48
CA PHE A 458 -24.49 3.70 17.65
C PHE A 458 -25.95 3.95 17.28
N THR A 459 -26.86 3.37 18.06
CA THR A 459 -28.29 3.66 17.97
C THR A 459 -28.64 4.95 18.72
N ASP A 460 -29.80 5.52 18.38
CA ASP A 460 -30.35 6.72 19.05
C ASP A 460 -30.57 6.52 20.56
N ASP A 461 -30.84 5.28 20.99
CA ASP A 461 -31.06 4.91 22.39
C ASP A 461 -29.78 4.53 23.15
N GLY A 462 -28.60 4.81 22.60
CA GLY A 462 -27.33 4.69 23.33
C GLY A 462 -26.56 3.40 23.11
N LYS A 463 -27.07 2.43 22.34
CA LYS A 463 -26.42 1.12 22.15
C LYS A 463 -25.34 1.20 21.09
N VAL A 464 -24.29 0.40 21.24
CA VAL A 464 -23.22 0.27 20.23
C VAL A 464 -23.60 -0.78 19.18
N ILE A 465 -23.22 -0.53 17.93
CA ILE A 465 -23.37 -1.45 16.81
C ILE A 465 -21.98 -1.98 16.46
N LEU A 466 -21.78 -3.30 16.57
CA LEU A 466 -20.49 -3.95 16.32
C LEU A 466 -20.53 -4.78 15.05
N GLY A 467 -19.47 -4.68 14.24
CA GLY A 467 -19.23 -5.49 13.06
C GLY A 467 -18.23 -6.62 13.36
N ASN A 468 -18.53 -7.82 12.85
CA ASN A 468 -17.62 -8.97 12.89
C ASN A 468 -16.73 -8.96 11.63
N PRO A 469 -15.38 -9.04 11.74
CA PRO A 469 -14.46 -9.06 10.61
C PRO A 469 -14.59 -10.29 9.68
N TRP A 470 -15.35 -11.33 10.07
CA TRP A 470 -15.71 -12.45 9.21
C TRP A 470 -16.72 -12.10 8.10
N GLY A 471 -17.12 -10.83 7.98
CA GLY A 471 -17.90 -10.33 6.87
C GLY A 471 -19.41 -10.30 7.12
N THR A 472 -20.05 -9.24 6.64
CA THR A 472 -21.38 -8.82 7.06
C THR A 472 -22.51 -9.60 6.39
N SER A 473 -22.20 -10.31 5.31
CA SER A 473 -23.12 -11.22 4.61
C SER A 473 -23.45 -12.48 5.43
N GLY A 474 -22.45 -13.01 6.15
CA GLY A 474 -22.60 -14.18 7.03
C GLY A 474 -22.81 -13.80 8.50
N TYR A 475 -22.28 -12.66 8.93
CA TYR A 475 -22.21 -12.22 10.32
C TYR A 475 -22.74 -10.79 10.45
N PRO A 476 -24.08 -10.61 10.46
CA PRO A 476 -24.70 -9.28 10.45
C PRO A 476 -24.41 -8.49 11.74
N PRO A 477 -24.28 -7.15 11.68
CA PRO A 477 -23.92 -6.36 12.86
C PRO A 477 -24.83 -6.60 14.06
N ILE A 478 -24.23 -6.69 15.24
CA ILE A 478 -24.94 -6.89 16.51
C ILE A 478 -25.08 -5.57 17.25
N THR A 479 -26.21 -5.38 17.93
CA THR A 479 -26.46 -4.23 18.80
C THR A 479 -26.28 -4.63 20.25
N VAL A 480 -25.51 -3.84 21.01
CA VAL A 480 -25.05 -4.19 22.36
C VAL A 480 -25.35 -3.05 23.34
N THR A 481 -26.02 -3.35 24.45
CA THR A 481 -26.24 -2.41 25.56
C THR A 481 -25.02 -2.29 26.46
N GLN A 482 -24.97 -1.28 27.34
CA GLN A 482 -23.90 -1.15 28.34
C GLN A 482 -23.74 -2.40 29.22
N GLU A 483 -24.84 -2.97 29.71
CA GLU A 483 -24.80 -4.19 30.55
C GLU A 483 -24.27 -5.40 29.78
N GLN A 484 -24.66 -5.54 28.51
CA GLN A 484 -24.15 -6.59 27.63
C GLN A 484 -22.68 -6.37 27.30
N PHE A 485 -22.28 -5.12 27.04
CA PHE A 485 -20.90 -4.76 26.73
C PHE A 485 -19.96 -5.17 27.87
N ASN A 486 -20.32 -4.81 29.11
CA ASN A 486 -19.53 -5.14 30.30
C ASN A 486 -19.37 -6.65 30.52
N LYS A 487 -20.36 -7.44 30.11
CA LYS A 487 -20.40 -8.88 30.31
C LYS A 487 -19.67 -9.68 29.24
N TYR A 488 -19.77 -9.24 27.98
CA TYR A 488 -19.36 -10.04 26.81
C TYR A 488 -18.16 -9.48 26.06
N PHE A 489 -17.78 -8.23 26.31
CA PHE A 489 -16.69 -7.56 25.59
C PHE A 489 -15.65 -6.99 26.57
N GLN A 490 -14.44 -6.77 26.07
CA GLN A 490 -13.29 -6.26 26.79
C GLN A 490 -12.34 -5.51 25.85
N GLY A 491 -11.34 -4.84 26.42
CA GLY A 491 -10.31 -4.13 25.65
C GLY A 491 -10.88 -3.18 24.60
N PRO A 492 -11.75 -2.21 24.96
CA PRO A 492 -12.09 -1.17 24.01
C PRO A 492 -10.88 -0.29 23.74
N GLU A 493 -10.55 -0.16 22.46
CA GLU A 493 -9.35 0.53 21.99
C GLU A 493 -9.71 1.46 20.83
N ALA A 494 -8.94 2.51 20.64
CA ALA A 494 -9.11 3.42 19.52
C ALA A 494 -7.79 3.87 18.91
N PHE A 495 -7.82 4.27 17.65
CA PHE A 495 -6.69 4.92 17.01
C PHE A 495 -7.14 5.97 16.00
N ASP A 496 -6.26 6.95 15.77
CA ASP A 496 -6.51 8.07 14.88
C ASP A 496 -6.45 7.67 13.40
N VAL A 497 -7.28 8.32 12.59
CA VAL A 497 -7.36 8.09 11.15
C VAL A 497 -6.63 9.22 10.41
N PRO A 498 -5.69 8.92 9.50
CA PRO A 498 -4.93 9.93 8.76
C PRO A 498 -5.74 10.80 7.80
#